data_AF-A0A060BWZ1-F1
#
_entry.id   AF-A0A060BWZ1-F1
#
_cell.length_a   1.000
_cell.length_b   1.000
_cell.length_c   1.000
_cell.angle_alpha   90.00
_cell.angle_beta   90.00
_cell.angle_gamma   90.00
#
_symmetry.space_group_name_H-M   'P 1'
#
loop_
_entity.id
_entity.type
_entity.pdbx_description
1 polymer ?
#
loop_
_entity_poly.entity_id
_entity_poly.type
_entity_poly.pdbx_seq_one_letter_code
_entity_poly.pdbx_strand_id
1 'polypeptide(L)'
;YLMSACWLMSYRAFSSIGLFDEHIFYAPEDVDYCARAHEAGLRVVLCHDVEITHVYQRLSRRTLLSTINASHFAGLVYYFKHHGYVLDSRHIYDPENNI
;
A
#
# COMPACT_ATOMS: atom_id res chain seq x y z
N TYR A 1 -3.20 6.48 0.41
CA TYR A 1 -2.77 5.27 1.13
C TYR A 1 -2.15 5.65 2.47
N LEU A 2 -1.99 4.71 3.39
CA LEU A 2 -1.26 4.89 4.65
C LEU A 2 -0.04 3.97 4.62
N MET A 3 1.05 4.36 5.27
CA MET A 3 2.21 3.49 5.42
C MET A 3 1.92 2.40 6.44
N SER A 4 2.37 1.16 6.20
CA SER A 4 2.13 -0.02 7.05
C SER A 4 2.90 -0.06 8.38
N ALA A 5 3.26 1.10 8.94
CA ALA A 5 3.99 1.17 10.21
C ALA A 5 3.18 0.61 11.39
N CYS A 6 1.88 0.98 11.46
CA CYS A 6 0.93 0.41 12.40
C CYS A 6 -0.48 0.62 11.87
N TRP A 7 -1.22 -0.46 11.66
CA TRP A 7 -2.62 -0.44 11.24
C TRP A 7 -3.49 -1.16 12.25
N LEU A 8 -4.72 -0.65 12.37
CA LEU A 8 -5.79 -1.32 13.07
C LEU A 8 -6.95 -1.52 12.11
N MET A 9 -7.50 -2.72 12.09
CA MET A 9 -8.66 -3.05 11.25
C MET A 9 -9.53 -4.10 11.94
N SER A 10 -10.83 -4.09 11.63
CA SER A 10 -11.71 -5.14 12.11
C SER A 10 -11.41 -6.46 11.39
N TYR A 11 -11.74 -7.58 12.03
CA TYR A 11 -11.66 -8.89 11.38
C TYR A 11 -12.46 -8.95 10.07
N ARG A 12 -13.62 -8.27 10.01
CA ARG A 12 -14.43 -8.20 8.79
C ARG A 12 -13.70 -7.47 7.64
N ALA A 13 -13.01 -6.37 7.95
CA ALA A 13 -12.20 -5.65 6.97
C ALA A 13 -11.05 -6.53 6.47
N PHE A 14 -10.30 -7.12 7.40
CA PHE A 14 -9.22 -8.06 7.07
C PHE A 14 -9.71 -9.23 6.21
N SER A 15 -10.81 -9.88 6.59
CA SER A 15 -11.39 -11.00 5.85
C SER A 15 -11.92 -10.61 4.47
N SER A 16 -12.26 -9.32 4.25
CA SER A 16 -12.71 -8.82 2.95
C SER A 16 -11.55 -8.51 2.01
N ILE A 17 -10.42 -8.02 2.54
CA ILE A 17 -9.24 -7.63 1.75
C ILE A 17 -8.32 -8.83 1.51
N GLY A 18 -8.15 -9.68 2.52
CA GLY A 18 -7.23 -10.81 2.52
C GLY A 18 -5.82 -10.45 3.01
N LEU A 19 -4.87 -11.32 2.65
CA LEU A 19 -3.44 -11.16 2.95
C LEU A 19 -2.76 -10.16 2.00
N PHE A 20 -1.49 -9.86 2.25
CA PHE A 20 -0.65 -9.17 1.27
C PHE A 20 -0.46 -10.01 0.00
N ASP A 21 -0.29 -9.34 -1.13
CA ASP A 21 0.05 -10.01 -2.38
C ASP A 21 1.53 -10.43 -2.34
N GLU A 22 1.78 -11.74 -2.32
CA GLU A 22 3.13 -12.31 -2.23
C GLU A 22 4.01 -12.02 -3.47
N HIS A 23 3.43 -11.50 -4.56
CA HIS A 23 4.20 -10.98 -5.69
C HIS A 23 4.92 -9.66 -5.37
N ILE A 24 4.57 -8.98 -4.28
CA ILE A 24 5.16 -7.72 -3.85
C ILE A 24 5.99 -7.95 -2.57
N PHE A 25 7.28 -8.24 -2.74
CA PHE A 25 8.17 -8.53 -1.61
C PHE A 25 8.70 -7.28 -0.87
N TYR A 26 8.99 -6.19 -1.60
CA TYR A 26 9.58 -4.97 -1.02
C TYR A 26 9.02 -3.72 -1.70
N ALA A 27 7.90 -3.20 -1.19
CA ALA A 27 7.13 -2.10 -1.75
C ALA A 27 6.62 -2.35 -3.20
N PRO A 28 5.41 -1.88 -3.54
CA PRO A 28 4.52 -1.05 -2.73
C PRO A 28 3.38 -1.86 -2.06
N GLU A 29 3.68 -2.85 -1.21
CA GLU A 29 2.68 -3.78 -0.66
C GLU A 29 1.59 -3.08 0.17
N ASP A 30 1.97 -1.98 0.83
CA ASP A 30 1.10 -1.18 1.66
C ASP A 30 0.19 -0.25 0.85
N VAL A 31 0.67 0.22 -0.31
CA VAL A 31 -0.18 0.90 -1.31
C VAL A 31 -1.18 -0.08 -1.91
N ASP A 32 -0.74 -1.29 -2.27
CA ASP A 32 -1.61 -2.35 -2.77
C ASP A 32 -2.72 -2.70 -1.79
N TYR A 33 -2.38 -2.90 -0.52
CA TYR A 33 -3.38 -3.21 0.51
C TYR A 33 -4.41 -2.09 0.67
N CYS A 34 -3.97 -0.83 0.63
CA CYS A 34 -4.88 0.33 0.69
C CYS A 34 -5.77 0.42 -0.56
N ALA A 35 -5.23 0.14 -1.75
CA ALA A 35 -6.00 0.11 -2.99
C ALA A 35 -7.12 -0.95 -2.91
N ARG A 36 -6.77 -2.18 -2.52
CA ARG A 36 -7.75 -3.26 -2.34
C ARG A 36 -8.78 -2.96 -1.25
N ALA A 37 -8.40 -2.22 -0.20
CA ALA A 37 -9.36 -1.73 0.79
C ALA A 37 -10.40 -0.80 0.15
N HIS A 38 -9.97 0.14 -0.69
CA HIS A 38 -10.89 1.03 -1.41
C HIS A 38 -11.78 0.28 -2.40
N GLU A 39 -11.23 -0.67 -3.16
CA GLU A 39 -12.00 -1.53 -4.07
C GLU A 39 -13.05 -2.38 -3.33
N ALA A 40 -12.75 -2.79 -2.10
CA ALA A 40 -13.70 -3.47 -1.21
C ALA A 40 -14.75 -2.51 -0.57
N GLY A 41 -14.76 -1.23 -0.95
CA GLY A 41 -15.67 -0.22 -0.39
C GLY A 41 -15.34 0.20 1.04
N LEU A 42 -14.11 -0.07 1.50
CA LEU A 42 -13.65 0.31 2.84
C LEU A 42 -12.91 1.65 2.80
N ARG A 43 -12.97 2.36 3.93
CA ARG A 43 -12.21 3.60 4.12
C ARG A 43 -10.85 3.29 4.73
N VAL A 44 -9.84 4.00 4.25
CA VAL A 44 -8.49 4.00 4.81
C VAL A 44 -8.30 5.36 5.50
N VAL A 45 -8.18 5.37 6.83
CA VAL A 45 -8.22 6.60 7.64
C VAL A 45 -7.06 6.67 8.62
N LEU A 46 -6.52 7.89 8.82
CA LEU A 46 -5.53 8.18 9.84
C LEU A 46 -6.23 8.53 11.17
N CYS A 47 -5.83 7.88 12.27
CA CYS A 47 -6.29 8.26 13.61
C CYS A 47 -5.36 9.33 14.17
N HIS A 48 -5.88 10.54 14.41
CA HIS A 48 -5.10 11.67 14.93
C HIS A 48 -4.95 11.67 16.46
N ASP A 49 -5.70 10.83 17.17
CA ASP A 49 -5.70 10.77 18.64
C ASP A 49 -4.55 9.92 19.21
N VAL A 50 -3.78 9.24 18.35
CA VAL A 50 -2.70 8.34 18.75
C VAL A 50 -1.48 8.58 17.88
N GLU A 51 -0.30 8.63 18.50
CA GLU A 51 0.98 8.73 17.80
C GLU A 51 1.86 7.50 18.08
N ILE A 52 2.54 7.01 17.04
CA ILE A 52 3.49 5.91 17.12
C ILE A 52 4.77 6.32 16.42
N THR A 53 5.90 6.23 17.13
CA THR A 53 7.22 6.47 16.54
C THR A 53 7.70 5.22 15.80
N HIS A 54 7.77 5.29 14.46
CA HIS A 54 8.36 4.25 13.63
C HIS A 54 9.83 4.54 13.34
N VAL A 55 10.74 3.87 14.06
CA VAL A 55 12.19 3.98 13.82
C VAL A 55 12.56 3.12 12.61
N TYR A 56 12.66 3.75 11.43
CA TYR A 56 12.93 3.04 10.18
C TYR A 56 14.41 3.09 9.77
N GLN A 57 14.87 2.04 9.09
CA GLN A 57 16.17 2.01 8.41
C GLN A 57 15.98 2.06 6.90
N ARG A 58 16.64 3.03 6.23
CA ARG A 58 16.55 3.16 4.78
C ARG A 58 17.64 2.34 4.08
N LEU A 59 17.32 1.09 3.75
CA LEU A 59 18.25 0.17 3.07
C LEU A 59 18.53 0.55 1.60
N SER A 60 17.54 1.12 0.90
CA SER A 60 17.60 1.45 -0.54
C SER A 60 18.64 2.50 -0.94
N ARG A 61 19.21 3.25 0.01
CA ARG A 61 20.16 4.35 -0.26
C ARG A 61 21.63 3.95 -0.35
N ARG A 62 22.02 2.74 0.05
CA ARG A 62 23.44 2.37 0.10
C ARG A 62 24.02 2.02 -1.27
N THR A 63 23.22 1.46 -2.18
CA THR A 63 23.65 1.14 -3.55
C THR A 63 22.45 1.21 -4.51
N LEU A 64 22.57 1.96 -5.61
CA LEU A 64 21.51 2.07 -6.63
C LEU A 64 21.21 0.72 -7.30
N LEU A 65 22.22 -0.15 -7.43
CA LEU A 65 22.14 -1.48 -8.05
C LEU A 65 21.98 -2.62 -7.02
N SER A 66 21.20 -2.41 -5.96
CA SER A 66 20.90 -3.49 -5.02
C SER A 66 19.75 -4.39 -5.50
N THR A 67 19.77 -5.66 -5.09
CA THR A 67 18.66 -6.60 -5.27
C THR A 67 17.35 -6.06 -4.68
N ILE A 68 17.44 -5.29 -3.58
CA ILE A 68 16.30 -4.62 -2.94
C ILE A 68 15.68 -3.58 -3.89
N ASN A 69 16.48 -2.75 -4.55
CA ASN A 69 15.96 -1.75 -5.49
C ASN A 69 15.36 -2.41 -6.74
N ALA A 70 15.94 -3.52 -7.21
CA ALA A 70 15.37 -4.30 -8.30
C ALA A 70 14.02 -4.91 -7.90
N SER A 71 13.91 -5.47 -6.69
CA SER A 71 12.66 -5.98 -6.13
C SER A 71 11.60 -4.88 -6.00
N HIS A 72 11.98 -3.69 -5.55
CA HIS A 72 11.08 -2.55 -5.43
C HIS A 72 10.55 -2.10 -6.78
N PHE A 73 11.44 -1.98 -7.78
CA PHE A 73 11.04 -1.62 -9.13
C PHE A 73 10.12 -2.68 -9.75
N ALA A 74 10.44 -3.96 -9.59
CA ALA A 74 9.59 -5.06 -10.04
C ALA A 74 8.21 -5.02 -9.36
N GLY A 75 8.15 -4.76 -8.06
CA GLY A 75 6.90 -4.59 -7.30
C GLY A 75 6.05 -3.43 -7.81
N LEU A 76 6.68 -2.28 -8.12
CA LEU A 76 5.98 -1.13 -8.72
C LEU A 76 5.41 -1.46 -10.09
N VAL A 77 6.20 -2.07 -10.97
CA VAL A 77 5.75 -2.46 -12.32
C VAL A 77 4.59 -3.47 -12.23
N TYR A 78 4.70 -4.45 -11.34
CA TYR A 78 3.63 -5.41 -11.08
C TYR A 78 2.36 -4.70 -10.62
N TYR A 79 2.46 -3.84 -9.60
CA TYR A 79 1.34 -3.11 -9.01
C TYR A 79 0.57 -2.28 -10.05
N PHE A 80 1.26 -1.44 -10.84
CA PHE A 80 0.61 -0.62 -11.86
C PHE A 80 -0.04 -1.45 -12.95
N LYS A 81 0.58 -2.58 -13.35
CA LYS A 81 0.00 -3.51 -14.32
C LYS A 81 -1.22 -4.23 -13.75
N HIS A 82 -1.17 -4.65 -12.50
CA HIS A 82 -2.26 -5.36 -11.82
C HIS A 82 -3.50 -4.47 -11.69
N HIS A 83 -3.30 -3.22 -11.27
CA HIS A 83 -4.38 -2.25 -11.04
C HIS A 83 -4.77 -1.45 -12.29
N GLY A 84 -4.05 -1.60 -13.40
CA GLY A 84 -4.42 -1.06 -14.71
C GLY A 84 -4.30 0.44 -14.86
N TYR A 85 -3.32 1.08 -14.21
CA TYR A 85 -3.10 2.52 -14.34
C TYR A 85 -1.63 2.93 -14.24
N VAL A 86 -1.34 4.17 -14.64
CA VAL A 86 0.01 4.75 -14.58
C VAL A 86 0.01 6.12 -13.90
N LEU A 87 -0.96 6.98 -14.24
CA LEU A 87 -1.03 8.36 -13.74
C LEU A 87 -2.32 8.67 -12.98
N ASP A 88 -3.41 7.99 -13.32
CA ASP A 88 -4.74 8.25 -12.76
C ASP A 88 -5.30 7.00 -12.10
N SER A 89 -5.48 7.05 -10.78
CA SER A 89 -5.98 5.96 -9.95
C SER A 89 -7.43 6.17 -9.49
N ARG A 90 -8.17 7.12 -10.08
CA ARG A 90 -9.52 7.49 -9.62
C ARG A 90 -10.54 6.35 -9.69
N HIS A 91 -10.31 5.35 -10.55
CA HIS A 91 -11.14 4.15 -10.60
C HIS A 91 -11.00 3.27 -9.35
N ILE A 92 -9.90 3.40 -8.60
CA ILE A 92 -9.67 2.70 -7.31
C ILE A 92 -10.19 3.55 -6.17
N TYR A 93 -9.83 4.82 -6.15
CA TYR A 93 -10.23 5.76 -5.12
C TYR A 93 -10.45 7.14 -5.71
N ASP A 94 -11.69 7.61 -5.65
CA ASP A 94 -12.06 8.96 -6.01
C ASP A 94 -12.43 9.75 -4.74
N PRO A 95 -11.63 10.77 -4.36
CA PRO A 95 -11.93 11.60 -3.21
C PRO A 95 -13.21 12.43 -3.35
N GLU A 96 -13.68 12.70 -4.58
CA GLU A 96 -14.89 13.51 -4.82
C GLU A 96 -16.18 12.70 -4.64
N ASN A 97 -16.12 11.38 -4.82
CA ASN A 97 -17.27 10.47 -4.70
C ASN A 97 -17.41 9.79 -3.32
N ASN A 98 -16.51 10.09 -2.38
CA ASN A 98 -16.42 9.42 -1.07
C ASN A 98 -16.74 10.35 0.12
N ILE A 99 -17.50 11.42 -0.13
CA ILE A 99 -18.05 12.37 0.88
C ILE A 99 -19.51 12.03 1.17
#